data_AF-A0A2H0TZ08-F1
#
_entry.id   AF-A0A2H0TZ08-F1
#
_cell.length_a   1.000
_cell.length_b   1.000
_cell.length_c   1.000
_cell.angle_alpha   90.00
_cell.angle_beta   90.00
_cell.angle_gamma   90.00
#
_symmetry.space_group_name_H-M   'P 1'
#
loop_
_entity.id
_entity.type
_entity.pdbx_description
1 polymer ?
#
loop_
_entity_poly.entity_id
_entity_poly.type
_entity_poly.pdbx_seq_one_letter_code
_entity_poly.pdbx_strand_id
1 'polypeptide(L)'
;KQPTILIKKADGTKVRVTLDEFRKMRSEGNEEKEMINDNKQISNNTQITNSKPVEKVEEKSSSVTLLKEEVQEPIVLIKKEPEPIVEDELMVETPHELTMTTPVTDIFMDEAAANFEWNERDNKSLLEEDTVEVDKLKKQGKVHVGGHDLQEHIKMPSVGIDEDLENRAKSLVISWKKGIRNDNQFLDYAMRDVNHGGLGLDSEQANRFLTKSKDSKVNLDNLFDIVFEKNKKKANQEEVVTENKEDTPTQLVDREVAKPEQVISENKTVNNVLAMDFSKPFSHSIPSSVVQDVTSPEDLENKTTGPQEEIAGFSLVDYRRLAKDPKKCADMLFSKFVGWKADSFLLYLDTLDGWKGSFLNKMYVDTTVEAINKKMTVKQVLQTKDPANFITLAEYESLVDINSKLVV
;
A
#
# COMPACT_ATOMS: atom_id res chain seq x y z
N LYS A 1 3.59 -4.36 -42.09
CA LYS A 1 3.12 -5.13 -40.93
C LYS A 1 1.86 -4.44 -40.42
N GLN A 2 0.69 -5.05 -40.58
CA GLN A 2 -0.55 -4.47 -40.04
C GLN A 2 -0.52 -4.57 -38.51
N PRO A 3 -0.98 -3.54 -37.78
CA PRO A 3 -1.08 -3.60 -36.32
C PRO A 3 -2.08 -4.67 -35.90
N THR A 4 -1.64 -5.56 -35.00
CA THR A 4 -2.47 -6.63 -34.42
C THR A 4 -2.74 -6.34 -32.94
N ILE A 5 -3.94 -6.64 -32.48
CA ILE A 5 -4.35 -6.52 -31.08
C ILE A 5 -4.61 -7.91 -30.48
N LEU A 6 -4.36 -8.09 -29.18
CA LEU A 6 -4.56 -9.36 -28.48
C LEU A 6 -5.96 -9.36 -27.84
N ILE A 7 -6.84 -10.25 -28.27
CA ILE A 7 -8.24 -10.34 -27.80
C ILE A 7 -8.40 -11.64 -27.00
N LYS A 8 -9.11 -11.58 -25.87
CA LYS A 8 -9.46 -12.76 -25.06
C LYS A 8 -10.85 -13.25 -25.49
N LYS A 9 -10.95 -14.50 -25.95
CA LYS A 9 -12.21 -15.15 -26.30
C LYS A 9 -12.94 -15.64 -25.04
N ALA A 10 -14.22 -15.99 -25.17
CA ALA A 10 -15.04 -16.51 -24.07
C ALA A 10 -14.49 -17.83 -23.48
N ASP A 11 -13.76 -18.61 -24.29
CA ASP A 11 -13.03 -19.82 -23.87
C ASP A 11 -11.77 -19.53 -23.01
N GLY A 12 -11.43 -18.26 -22.79
CA GLY A 12 -10.26 -17.84 -22.02
C GLY A 12 -8.96 -17.77 -22.81
N THR A 13 -8.93 -18.21 -24.07
CA THR A 13 -7.75 -18.15 -24.94
C THR A 13 -7.51 -16.73 -25.48
N LYS A 14 -6.23 -16.41 -25.76
CA LYS A 14 -5.82 -15.11 -26.30
C LYS A 14 -5.38 -15.28 -27.75
N VAL A 15 -6.02 -14.54 -28.67
CA VAL A 15 -5.72 -14.57 -30.11
C VAL A 15 -5.31 -13.18 -30.57
N ARG A 16 -4.28 -13.08 -31.44
CA ARG A 16 -3.91 -11.82 -32.09
C ARG A 16 -4.75 -11.64 -33.35
N VAL A 17 -5.50 -10.55 -33.41
CA VAL A 17 -6.44 -10.24 -34.47
C VAL A 17 -6.05 -8.91 -35.10
N THR A 18 -6.23 -8.77 -36.41
CA THR A 18 -5.97 -7.49 -37.09
C THR A 18 -7.07 -6.46 -36.76
N LEU A 19 -6.77 -5.16 -36.87
CA LEU A 19 -7.77 -4.12 -36.58
C LEU A 19 -9.01 -4.20 -37.48
N ASP A 20 -8.85 -4.59 -38.75
CA ASP A 20 -9.96 -4.71 -39.70
C ASP A 20 -10.89 -5.86 -39.32
N GLU A 21 -10.30 -6.98 -38.91
CA GLU A 21 -11.02 -8.16 -38.45
C GLU A 21 -11.73 -7.89 -37.10
N PHE A 22 -11.12 -7.12 -36.20
CA PHE A 22 -11.79 -6.67 -34.97
C PHE A 22 -12.99 -5.76 -35.22
N ARG A 23 -12.90 -4.84 -36.19
CA ARG A 23 -14.02 -3.97 -36.57
C ARG A 23 -15.18 -4.81 -37.12
N LYS A 24 -14.89 -5.83 -37.93
CA LYS A 24 -15.89 -6.74 -38.48
C LYS A 24 -16.59 -7.57 -37.41
N MET A 25 -15.85 -8.08 -36.42
CA MET A 25 -16.44 -8.80 -35.28
C MET A 25 -17.40 -7.93 -34.44
N ARG A 26 -17.16 -6.61 -34.40
CA ARG A 26 -18.01 -5.68 -33.65
C ARG A 26 -19.30 -5.31 -34.39
N SER A 27 -19.28 -5.26 -35.72
CA SER A 27 -20.48 -5.02 -36.53
C SER A 27 -21.40 -6.24 -36.54
N GLU A 28 -20.86 -7.46 -36.63
CA GLU A 28 -21.67 -8.70 -36.64
C GLU A 28 -22.39 -8.93 -35.30
N GLY A 29 -21.77 -8.56 -34.17
CA GLY A 29 -22.39 -8.68 -32.85
C GLY A 29 -23.52 -7.69 -32.55
N ASN A 30 -23.71 -6.66 -33.39
CA ASN A 30 -24.82 -5.71 -33.27
C ASN A 30 -26.04 -6.12 -34.11
N GLU A 31 -25.84 -6.78 -35.26
CA GLU A 31 -26.95 -7.25 -36.10
C GLU A 31 -27.76 -8.39 -35.43
N GLU A 32 -27.12 -9.23 -34.61
CA GLU A 32 -27.83 -10.27 -33.83
C GLU A 32 -28.72 -9.70 -32.70
N LYS A 33 -28.51 -8.45 -32.27
CA LYS A 33 -29.33 -7.83 -31.21
C LYS A 33 -30.54 -7.06 -31.73
N GLU A 34 -30.60 -6.75 -33.03
CA GLU A 34 -31.75 -6.06 -33.63
C GLU A 34 -32.83 -7.01 -34.18
N MET A 35 -32.59 -8.34 -34.22
CA MET A 35 -33.59 -9.31 -34.72
C MET A 35 -34.38 -10.06 -33.63
N ILE A 36 -34.22 -9.73 -32.34
CA ILE A 36 -34.90 -10.48 -31.26
C ILE A 36 -36.22 -9.83 -30.77
N ASN A 37 -36.58 -8.62 -31.25
CA ASN A 37 -37.75 -7.92 -30.70
C ASN A 37 -39.05 -7.97 -31.52
N ASP A 38 -39.12 -8.69 -32.64
CA ASP A 38 -40.36 -8.84 -33.42
C ASP A 38 -40.54 -10.27 -33.95
N ASN A 39 -41.04 -11.19 -33.11
CA ASN A 39 -42.18 -12.04 -33.51
C ASN A 39 -42.55 -13.07 -32.43
N LYS A 40 -43.76 -12.89 -31.90
CA LYS A 40 -44.53 -13.92 -31.22
C LYS A 40 -45.50 -14.52 -32.23
N GLN A 41 -45.52 -15.85 -32.27
CA GLN A 41 -46.55 -16.78 -32.79
C GLN A 41 -46.29 -17.50 -34.12
N ILE A 42 -46.73 -18.77 -34.09
CA ILE A 42 -47.09 -19.69 -35.18
C ILE A 42 -46.04 -20.76 -35.57
N SER A 43 -46.10 -21.85 -34.79
CA SER A 43 -46.35 -23.25 -35.17
C SER A 43 -45.53 -24.02 -36.25
N ASN A 44 -45.23 -25.26 -35.85
CA ASN A 44 -45.26 -26.54 -36.58
C ASN A 44 -44.17 -26.90 -37.61
N ASN A 45 -43.44 -27.95 -37.22
CA ASN A 45 -43.21 -29.21 -37.97
C ASN A 45 -42.34 -29.13 -39.24
N THR A 46 -41.23 -29.88 -39.27
CA THR A 46 -40.82 -30.79 -40.38
C THR A 46 -39.52 -31.53 -40.03
N GLN A 47 -39.58 -32.86 -40.16
CA GLN A 47 -38.48 -33.84 -40.14
C GLN A 47 -37.65 -33.78 -41.44
N ILE A 48 -36.46 -34.41 -41.45
CA ILE A 48 -35.74 -35.10 -42.57
C ILE A 48 -34.21 -35.04 -42.23
N THR A 49 -33.60 -36.08 -41.65
CA THR A 49 -32.95 -37.30 -42.21
C THR A 49 -31.54 -37.14 -42.80
N ASN A 50 -30.70 -38.17 -42.48
CA ASN A 50 -29.52 -38.70 -43.21
C ASN A 50 -28.22 -37.87 -43.20
N SER A 51 -26.99 -38.40 -43.17
CA SER A 51 -26.41 -39.75 -43.00
C SER A 51 -24.86 -39.61 -42.98
N LYS A 52 -24.17 -40.53 -42.29
CA LYS A 52 -22.72 -40.92 -42.31
C LYS A 52 -22.12 -41.07 -43.74
N PRO A 53 -20.78 -41.17 -43.99
CA PRO A 53 -19.79 -42.10 -43.37
C PRO A 53 -18.32 -41.58 -43.19
N VAL A 54 -17.51 -42.05 -42.22
CA VAL A 54 -16.52 -43.19 -42.17
C VAL A 54 -15.30 -43.13 -43.11
N GLU A 55 -14.09 -42.97 -42.51
CA GLU A 55 -12.77 -43.58 -42.84
C GLU A 55 -11.81 -43.13 -41.71
N LYS A 56 -11.17 -43.92 -40.82
CA LYS A 56 -10.40 -45.19 -40.82
C LYS A 56 -9.04 -45.08 -41.52
N VAL A 57 -7.94 -45.23 -40.75
CA VAL A 57 -6.74 -46.08 -41.00
C VAL A 57 -5.62 -45.83 -39.96
N GLU A 58 -5.27 -46.92 -39.26
CA GLU A 58 -3.97 -47.47 -38.78
C GLU A 58 -3.00 -46.63 -37.92
N GLU A 59 -2.65 -47.01 -36.68
CA GLU A 59 -1.91 -48.20 -36.16
C GLU A 59 -0.38 -48.19 -36.39
N LYS A 60 0.37 -48.21 -35.27
CA LYS A 60 1.63 -48.93 -34.99
C LYS A 60 2.03 -48.64 -33.52
N SER A 61 1.87 -49.59 -32.59
CA SER A 61 2.90 -50.53 -32.08
C SER A 61 4.16 -49.80 -31.54
N SER A 62 4.71 -50.02 -30.34
CA SER A 62 4.91 -51.29 -29.64
C SER A 62 5.43 -51.04 -28.21
N SER A 63 4.98 -51.85 -27.25
CA SER A 63 5.72 -52.53 -26.15
C SER A 63 6.98 -51.92 -25.54
N VAL A 64 7.06 -51.86 -24.20
CA VAL A 64 7.85 -52.81 -23.35
C VAL A 64 7.45 -52.69 -21.87
N THR A 65 7.22 -53.86 -21.29
CA THR A 65 6.96 -54.26 -19.90
C THR A 65 8.18 -54.07 -18.99
N LEU A 66 8.03 -53.65 -17.73
CA LEU A 66 8.75 -54.29 -16.62
C LEU A 66 8.11 -54.02 -15.23
N LEU A 67 7.92 -55.11 -14.50
CA LEU A 67 7.38 -55.23 -13.15
C LEU A 67 8.40 -54.84 -12.08
N LYS A 68 7.97 -54.19 -10.99
CA LYS A 68 8.52 -54.36 -9.63
C LYS A 68 7.54 -53.75 -8.62
N GLU A 69 6.73 -54.58 -7.97
CA GLU A 69 6.97 -55.27 -6.69
C GLU A 69 6.43 -54.45 -5.52
N GLU A 70 5.51 -55.12 -4.83
CA GLU A 70 4.47 -54.63 -3.96
C GLU A 70 4.92 -54.85 -2.51
N VAL A 71 4.93 -53.78 -1.72
CA VAL A 71 5.04 -53.86 -0.25
C VAL A 71 3.80 -53.17 0.32
N GLN A 72 2.84 -53.99 0.74
CA GLN A 72 1.65 -53.56 1.46
C GLN A 72 2.01 -53.34 2.93
N GLU A 73 1.81 -52.13 3.45
CA GLU A 73 1.70 -51.87 4.89
C GLU A 73 0.22 -51.82 5.30
N PRO A 74 -0.15 -52.34 6.49
CA PRO A 74 -1.54 -52.47 6.91
C PRO A 74 -2.16 -51.12 7.26
N ILE A 75 -3.12 -50.68 6.45
CA ILE A 75 -3.97 -49.53 6.74
C ILE A 75 -4.90 -49.88 7.90
N VAL A 76 -4.67 -49.23 9.04
CA VAL A 76 -5.53 -49.28 10.23
C VAL A 76 -6.82 -48.54 9.91
N LEU A 77 -7.92 -49.28 9.85
CA LEU A 77 -9.29 -48.80 9.63
C LEU A 77 -9.78 -48.09 10.90
N ILE A 78 -9.54 -46.78 10.99
CA ILE A 78 -10.19 -45.93 12.00
C ILE A 78 -11.63 -45.69 11.54
N LYS A 79 -12.55 -46.32 12.25
CA LYS A 79 -14.00 -46.17 12.11
C LYS A 79 -14.37 -44.75 12.52
N LYS A 80 -14.46 -43.85 11.54
CA LYS A 80 -14.92 -42.47 11.74
C LYS A 80 -16.44 -42.50 11.92
N GLU A 81 -16.87 -42.06 13.10
CA GLU A 81 -18.28 -41.90 13.49
C GLU A 81 -18.94 -40.85 12.56
N PRO A 82 -20.17 -41.10 12.07
CA PRO A 82 -20.80 -40.20 11.11
C PRO A 82 -21.15 -38.87 11.80
N GLU A 83 -20.56 -37.79 11.28
CA GLU A 83 -20.92 -36.43 11.67
C GLU A 83 -22.40 -36.17 11.35
N PRO A 84 -23.13 -35.44 12.21
CA PRO A 84 -24.54 -35.14 12.01
C PRO A 84 -24.71 -34.30 10.74
N ILE A 85 -25.52 -34.81 9.82
CA ILE A 85 -26.00 -34.11 8.64
C ILE A 85 -26.82 -32.93 9.15
N VAL A 86 -26.24 -31.74 9.14
CA VAL A 86 -26.98 -30.49 9.29
C VAL A 86 -27.72 -30.31 7.97
N GLU A 87 -29.03 -30.55 8.00
CA GLU A 87 -29.92 -30.19 6.90
C GLU A 87 -29.81 -28.66 6.72
N ASP A 88 -29.18 -28.24 5.62
CA ASP A 88 -29.28 -26.87 5.14
C ASP A 88 -30.76 -26.60 4.85
N GLU A 89 -31.44 -25.96 5.80
CA GLU A 89 -32.72 -25.31 5.56
C GLU A 89 -32.51 -24.26 4.47
N LEU A 90 -32.82 -24.65 3.23
CA LEU A 90 -32.96 -23.76 2.09
C LEU A 90 -33.80 -22.56 2.53
N MET A 91 -33.19 -21.38 2.58
CA MET A 91 -33.90 -20.13 2.83
C MET A 91 -35.04 -20.04 1.83
N VAL A 92 -36.27 -20.08 2.36
CA VAL A 92 -37.49 -19.86 1.60
C VAL A 92 -37.38 -18.47 0.97
N GLU A 93 -37.40 -18.43 -0.36
CA GLU A 93 -37.42 -17.19 -1.13
C GLU A 93 -38.60 -16.35 -0.66
N THR A 94 -38.32 -15.29 0.09
CA THR A 94 -39.32 -14.29 0.40
C THR A 94 -39.53 -13.46 -0.88
N PRO A 95 -40.75 -13.37 -1.41
CA PRO A 95 -41.01 -12.58 -2.60
C PRO A 95 -40.70 -11.12 -2.28
N HIS A 96 -39.57 -10.63 -2.77
CA HIS A 96 -39.31 -9.20 -2.84
C HIS A 96 -40.30 -8.62 -3.84
N GLU A 97 -41.44 -8.14 -3.33
CA GLU A 97 -42.32 -7.24 -4.07
C GLU A 97 -41.53 -5.96 -4.35
N LEU A 98 -40.88 -5.93 -5.51
CA LEU A 98 -40.36 -4.72 -6.12
C LEU A 98 -41.54 -3.74 -6.20
N THR A 99 -41.52 -2.75 -5.33
CA THR A 99 -42.44 -1.60 -5.33
C THR A 99 -42.16 -0.74 -6.56
N MET A 100 -42.58 -1.26 -7.72
CA MET A 100 -42.63 -0.59 -9.00
C MET A 100 -43.85 0.34 -9.06
N THR A 101 -43.89 1.35 -8.20
CA THR A 101 -44.97 2.35 -8.22
C THR A 101 -44.47 3.76 -7.89
N THR A 102 -43.61 4.30 -8.76
CA THR A 102 -43.76 5.71 -9.14
C THR A 102 -43.74 5.79 -10.67
N PRO A 103 -44.83 6.20 -11.33
CA PRO A 103 -44.80 6.42 -12.77
C PRO A 103 -43.97 7.68 -13.02
N VAL A 104 -42.74 7.51 -13.51
CA VAL A 104 -41.97 8.60 -14.12
C VAL A 104 -42.50 8.79 -15.54
N THR A 105 -43.71 9.31 -15.65
CA THR A 105 -44.20 9.88 -16.90
C THR A 105 -43.75 11.33 -16.93
N ASP A 106 -42.94 11.66 -17.94
CA ASP A 106 -42.62 13.03 -18.41
C ASP A 106 -41.50 13.82 -17.69
N ILE A 107 -40.31 13.23 -17.54
CA ILE A 107 -39.07 14.01 -17.32
C ILE A 107 -38.04 13.81 -18.45
N PHE A 108 -38.40 13.10 -19.53
CA PHE A 108 -37.52 12.91 -20.70
C PHE A 108 -38.13 13.45 -21.99
N MET A 109 -38.97 14.49 -21.91
CA MET A 109 -39.35 15.27 -23.08
C MET A 109 -38.26 16.31 -23.40
N ASP A 110 -37.57 16.09 -24.52
CA ASP A 110 -36.92 17.09 -25.38
C ASP A 110 -35.61 17.77 -24.93
N GLU A 111 -34.67 17.07 -24.29
CA GLU A 111 -33.27 17.55 -24.26
C GLU A 111 -32.50 17.26 -25.57
N ALA A 112 -32.99 16.34 -26.41
CA ALA A 112 -32.39 16.03 -27.71
C ALA A 112 -32.62 17.12 -28.78
N ALA A 113 -33.47 18.12 -28.51
CA ALA A 113 -33.70 19.27 -29.37
C ALA A 113 -32.95 20.54 -28.89
N ALA A 114 -32.07 20.42 -27.90
CA ALA A 114 -31.12 21.48 -27.61
C ALA A 114 -30.14 21.57 -28.78
N ASN A 115 -30.31 22.59 -29.62
CA ASN A 115 -29.33 23.06 -30.59
C ASN A 115 -28.05 23.50 -29.85
N PHE A 116 -27.29 22.53 -29.31
CA PHE A 116 -25.94 22.74 -28.88
C PHE A 116 -25.12 22.89 -30.16
N GLU A 117 -24.82 24.14 -30.51
CA GLU A 117 -23.77 24.46 -31.46
C GLU A 117 -22.46 23.92 -30.88
N TRP A 118 -22.08 22.70 -31.29
CA TRP A 118 -20.79 22.11 -30.94
C TRP A 118 -19.70 23.08 -31.38
N ASN A 119 -18.95 23.61 -30.41
CA ASN A 119 -17.85 24.50 -30.74
C ASN A 119 -16.72 23.68 -31.36
N GLU A 120 -15.94 24.25 -32.27
CA GLU A 120 -14.77 23.57 -32.86
C GLU A 120 -13.78 23.04 -31.80
N ARG A 121 -13.83 23.58 -30.57
CA ARG A 121 -13.03 23.10 -29.43
C ARG A 121 -13.50 21.74 -28.87
N ASP A 122 -14.79 21.41 -28.96
CA ASP A 122 -15.34 20.18 -28.39
C ASP A 122 -14.95 18.94 -29.22
N ASN A 123 -14.56 19.13 -30.49
CA ASN A 123 -14.02 18.08 -31.35
C ASN A 123 -12.53 17.80 -31.07
N LYS A 124 -11.88 18.59 -30.21
CA LYS A 124 -10.46 18.40 -29.88
C LYS A 124 -10.37 17.41 -28.72
N SER A 125 -9.68 16.30 -28.95
CA SER A 125 -9.50 15.28 -27.91
C SER A 125 -8.79 15.89 -26.70
N LEU A 126 -9.31 15.69 -25.50
CA LEU A 126 -8.66 16.09 -24.23
C LEU A 126 -7.20 15.60 -24.11
N LEU A 127 -6.84 14.51 -24.81
CA LEU A 127 -5.48 13.99 -24.86
C LEU A 127 -4.52 14.83 -25.72
N GLU A 128 -5.02 15.62 -26.67
CA GLU A 128 -4.20 16.46 -27.55
C GLU A 128 -3.86 17.82 -26.92
N GLU A 129 -4.73 18.35 -26.06
CA GLU A 129 -4.54 19.65 -25.42
C GLU A 129 -3.37 19.65 -24.42
N ASP A 130 -3.12 18.51 -23.76
CA ASP A 130 -2.04 18.34 -22.79
C ASP A 130 -0.66 18.10 -23.42
N THR A 131 -0.56 17.85 -24.73
CA THR A 131 0.74 17.52 -25.35
C THR A 131 1.73 18.67 -25.26
N VAL A 132 1.26 19.92 -25.34
CA VAL A 132 2.11 21.12 -25.27
C VAL A 132 2.60 21.36 -23.84
N GLU A 133 1.78 21.05 -22.84
CA GLU A 133 2.14 21.18 -21.43
C GLU A 133 3.09 20.07 -21.00
N VAL A 134 2.85 18.83 -21.45
CA VAL A 134 3.77 17.70 -21.28
C VAL A 134 5.12 17.99 -21.95
N ASP A 135 5.15 18.59 -23.14
CA ASP A 135 6.41 18.94 -23.81
C ASP A 135 7.11 20.13 -23.15
N LYS A 136 6.37 21.09 -22.57
CA LYS A 136 6.94 22.12 -21.69
C LYS A 136 7.55 21.51 -20.42
N LEU A 137 6.87 20.56 -19.78
CA LEU A 137 7.36 19.86 -18.59
C LEU A 137 8.58 18.97 -18.89
N LYS A 138 8.61 18.31 -20.06
CA LYS A 138 9.80 17.60 -20.56
C LYS A 138 10.97 18.55 -20.79
N LYS A 139 10.73 19.71 -21.40
CA LYS A 139 11.76 20.76 -21.60
C LYS A 139 12.23 21.38 -20.29
N GLN A 140 11.35 21.52 -19.31
CA GLN A 140 11.66 22.00 -17.96
C GLN A 140 12.37 20.95 -17.09
N GLY A 141 12.64 19.75 -17.62
CA GLY A 141 13.38 18.72 -16.89
C GLY A 141 12.64 18.11 -15.71
N LYS A 142 11.34 18.40 -15.54
CA LYS A 142 10.43 17.62 -14.67
C LYS A 142 10.05 16.32 -15.39
N VAL A 143 11.05 15.59 -15.85
CA VAL A 143 10.83 14.25 -16.39
C VAL A 143 10.59 13.36 -15.19
N HIS A 144 9.38 12.81 -15.11
CA HIS A 144 9.08 11.65 -14.29
C HIS A 144 10.23 10.67 -14.52
N VAL A 145 11.05 10.42 -13.49
CA VAL A 145 12.21 9.52 -13.62
C VAL A 145 11.63 8.16 -13.98
N GLY A 146 11.61 7.85 -15.28
CA GLY A 146 11.14 6.56 -15.75
C GLY A 146 11.97 5.51 -15.03
N GLY A 147 11.37 4.40 -14.62
CA GLY A 147 12.07 3.35 -13.88
C GLY A 147 13.38 2.85 -14.54
N HIS A 148 13.61 3.21 -15.81
CA HIS A 148 14.85 3.03 -16.56
C HIS A 148 16.06 3.81 -16.02
N ASP A 149 15.92 5.03 -15.52
CA ASP A 149 17.09 5.86 -15.15
C ASP A 149 17.81 5.34 -13.90
N LEU A 150 17.09 4.64 -13.01
CA LEU A 150 17.72 4.00 -11.84
C LEU A 150 18.58 2.79 -12.22
N GLN A 151 18.34 2.17 -13.38
CA GLN A 151 19.10 1.00 -13.81
C GLN A 151 20.50 1.37 -14.32
N GLU A 152 20.70 2.59 -14.83
CA GLU A 152 21.99 3.02 -15.38
C GLU A 152 23.02 3.38 -14.30
N HIS A 153 22.56 3.83 -13.13
CA HIS A 153 23.45 4.33 -12.08
C HIS A 153 23.90 3.26 -11.07
N ILE A 154 23.28 2.08 -11.08
CA ILE A 154 23.67 0.98 -10.18
C ILE A 154 24.85 0.24 -10.80
N LYS A 155 26.06 0.58 -10.35
CA LYS A 155 27.27 -0.21 -10.64
C LYS A 155 27.07 -1.61 -10.08
N MET A 156 26.92 -2.58 -10.98
CA MET A 156 26.76 -3.99 -10.61
C MET A 156 28.05 -4.53 -10.01
N PRO A 157 27.98 -5.30 -8.91
CA PRO A 157 29.16 -5.98 -8.40
C PRO A 157 29.60 -7.06 -9.39
N SER A 158 30.86 -7.05 -9.79
CA SER A 158 31.44 -8.05 -10.69
C SER A 158 31.49 -9.42 -9.99
N VAL A 159 30.50 -10.27 -10.25
CA VAL A 159 30.39 -11.63 -9.67
C VAL A 159 30.50 -12.72 -10.74
N GLY A 160 30.93 -12.38 -11.97
CA GLY A 160 31.04 -13.37 -13.05
C GLY A 160 29.68 -13.86 -13.50
N ILE A 161 28.69 -12.96 -13.52
CA ILE A 161 27.35 -13.21 -14.05
C ILE A 161 27.41 -12.98 -15.56
N ASP A 162 26.77 -13.85 -16.34
CA ASP A 162 26.65 -13.69 -17.78
C ASP A 162 25.93 -12.38 -18.15
N GLU A 163 26.33 -11.76 -19.26
CA GLU A 163 25.82 -10.46 -19.72
C GLU A 163 24.29 -10.47 -19.92
N ASP A 164 23.75 -11.59 -20.40
CA ASP A 164 22.31 -11.80 -20.59
C ASP A 164 21.51 -11.78 -19.27
N LEU A 165 22.16 -12.09 -18.15
CA LEU A 165 21.54 -12.12 -16.81
C LEU A 165 21.75 -10.82 -16.03
N GLU A 166 22.52 -9.87 -16.57
CA GLU A 166 22.84 -8.62 -15.90
C GLU A 166 21.58 -7.81 -15.57
N ASN A 167 20.62 -7.73 -16.50
CA ASN A 167 19.37 -7.01 -16.30
C ASN A 167 18.49 -7.64 -15.19
N ARG A 168 18.51 -8.97 -15.07
CA ARG A 168 17.79 -9.68 -14.00
C ARG A 168 18.47 -9.43 -12.66
N ALA A 169 19.80 -9.50 -12.63
CA ALA A 169 20.59 -9.26 -11.43
C ALA A 169 20.42 -7.80 -10.94
N LYS A 170 20.41 -6.81 -11.85
CA LYS A 170 20.08 -5.40 -11.55
C LYS A 170 18.71 -5.28 -10.91
N SER A 171 17.70 -5.91 -11.52
CA SER A 171 16.32 -5.89 -11.02
C SER A 171 16.21 -6.53 -9.62
N LEU A 172 16.94 -7.62 -9.38
CA LEU A 172 17.02 -8.26 -8.07
C LEU A 172 17.60 -7.32 -7.01
N VAL A 173 18.75 -6.69 -7.29
CA VAL A 173 19.39 -5.72 -6.39
C VAL A 173 18.47 -4.53 -6.11
N ILE A 174 17.81 -3.97 -7.12
CA ILE A 174 16.86 -2.86 -6.96
C ILE A 174 15.71 -3.27 -6.03
N SER A 175 15.08 -4.41 -6.27
CA SER A 175 13.93 -4.87 -5.46
C SER A 175 14.30 -5.11 -4.00
N TRP A 176 15.47 -5.70 -3.74
CA TRP A 176 15.99 -5.93 -2.40
C TRP A 176 16.36 -4.62 -1.71
N LYS A 177 17.02 -3.69 -2.41
CA LYS A 177 17.34 -2.36 -1.85
C LYS A 177 16.11 -1.51 -1.55
N LYS A 178 15.02 -1.67 -2.31
CA LYS A 178 13.71 -1.06 -2.02
C LYS A 178 13.00 -1.69 -0.81
N GLY A 179 13.55 -2.75 -0.21
CA GLY A 179 12.93 -3.47 0.90
C GLY A 179 11.75 -4.34 0.49
N ILE A 180 11.54 -4.56 -0.82
CA ILE A 180 10.46 -5.43 -1.32
C ILE A 180 10.81 -6.90 -1.09
N ARG A 181 12.11 -7.23 -1.06
CA ARG A 181 12.61 -8.59 -0.83
C ARG A 181 13.51 -8.64 0.41
N ASN A 182 13.36 -9.69 1.20
CA ASN A 182 14.25 -10.00 2.32
C ASN A 182 15.54 -10.68 1.85
N ASP A 183 16.57 -10.71 2.71
CA ASP A 183 17.86 -11.36 2.42
C ASP A 183 17.71 -12.82 1.98
N ASN A 184 16.83 -13.58 2.63
CA ASN A 184 16.58 -14.98 2.28
C ASN A 184 15.93 -15.13 0.89
N GLN A 185 14.99 -14.24 0.55
CA GLN A 185 14.34 -14.22 -0.77
C GLN A 185 15.32 -13.80 -1.87
N PHE A 186 16.27 -12.92 -1.55
CA PHE A 186 17.34 -12.54 -2.45
C PHE A 186 18.24 -13.75 -2.77
N LEU A 187 18.66 -14.49 -1.73
CA LEU A 187 19.47 -15.69 -1.90
C LEU A 187 18.73 -16.78 -2.69
N ASP A 188 17.47 -17.05 -2.34
CA ASP A 188 16.64 -18.02 -3.04
C ASP A 188 16.48 -17.68 -4.54
N TYR A 189 16.19 -16.42 -4.85
CA TYR A 189 16.10 -15.96 -6.25
C TYR A 189 17.44 -16.06 -6.98
N ALA A 190 18.54 -15.73 -6.31
CA ALA A 190 19.88 -15.81 -6.89
C ALA A 190 20.31 -17.26 -7.18
N MET A 191 19.94 -18.19 -6.30
CA MET A 191 20.25 -19.62 -6.43
C MET A 191 19.34 -20.34 -7.44
N ARG A 192 18.15 -19.81 -7.70
CA ARG A 192 17.19 -20.41 -8.61
C ARG A 192 17.76 -20.51 -10.04
N ASP A 193 17.44 -21.60 -10.72
CA ASP A 193 17.91 -21.87 -12.08
C ASP A 193 17.49 -20.80 -13.10
N VAL A 194 18.31 -20.60 -14.12
CA VAL A 194 18.13 -19.59 -15.17
C VAL A 194 16.84 -19.81 -15.96
N ASN A 195 16.46 -21.07 -16.18
CA ASN A 195 15.22 -21.44 -16.88
C ASN A 195 13.96 -21.05 -16.08
N HIS A 196 14.08 -20.97 -14.76
CA HIS A 196 13.01 -20.57 -13.85
C HIS A 196 13.07 -19.10 -13.46
N GLY A 197 13.83 -18.29 -14.22
CA GLY A 197 13.92 -16.85 -14.04
C GLY A 197 14.91 -16.39 -12.97
N GLY A 198 15.64 -17.32 -12.33
CA GLY A 198 16.71 -16.99 -11.37
C GLY A 198 18.04 -16.63 -12.04
N LEU A 199 19.11 -16.61 -11.23
CA LEU A 199 20.47 -16.28 -11.68
C LEU A 199 21.39 -17.51 -11.78
N GLY A 200 20.98 -18.68 -11.28
CA GLY A 200 21.76 -19.91 -11.31
C GLY A 200 23.08 -19.85 -10.53
N LEU A 201 23.18 -18.97 -9.52
CA LEU A 201 24.39 -18.81 -8.72
C LEU A 201 24.51 -19.93 -7.68
N ASP A 202 25.74 -20.40 -7.44
CA ASP A 202 25.99 -21.28 -6.30
C ASP A 202 25.76 -20.56 -4.97
N SER A 203 25.49 -21.31 -3.90
CA SER A 203 25.24 -20.75 -2.56
C SER A 203 26.35 -19.81 -2.09
N GLU A 204 27.62 -20.14 -2.36
CA GLU A 204 28.74 -19.25 -2.02
C GLU A 204 28.75 -17.97 -2.86
N GLN A 205 28.44 -18.08 -4.15
CA GLN A 205 28.39 -16.94 -5.07
C GLN A 205 27.22 -16.00 -4.74
N ALA A 206 26.05 -16.55 -4.42
CA ALA A 206 24.88 -15.80 -3.99
C ALA A 206 25.15 -15.01 -2.70
N ASN A 207 25.81 -15.64 -1.72
CA ASN A 207 26.21 -14.96 -0.49
C ASN A 207 27.24 -13.84 -0.74
N ARG A 208 28.25 -14.08 -1.59
CA ARG A 208 29.21 -13.03 -1.99
C ARG A 208 28.50 -11.88 -2.73
N PHE A 209 27.53 -12.19 -3.59
CA PHE A 209 26.72 -11.20 -4.31
C PHE A 209 25.89 -10.34 -3.35
N LEU A 210 25.29 -10.95 -2.31
CA LEU A 210 24.56 -10.23 -1.26
C LEU A 210 25.50 -9.33 -0.44
N THR A 211 26.66 -9.82 -0.01
CA THR A 211 27.61 -9.02 0.80
C THR A 211 28.11 -7.82 0.00
N LYS A 212 28.53 -8.00 -1.26
CA LYS A 212 28.92 -6.87 -2.12
C LYS A 212 27.76 -5.89 -2.35
N SER A 213 26.52 -6.40 -2.45
CA SER A 213 25.33 -5.55 -2.58
C SER A 213 25.04 -4.76 -1.30
N LYS A 214 25.30 -5.31 -0.11
CA LYS A 214 25.25 -4.61 1.19
C LYS A 214 26.31 -3.54 1.30
N ASP A 215 27.55 -3.82 0.89
CA ASP A 215 28.64 -2.83 0.93
C ASP A 215 28.35 -1.63 0.00
N SER A 216 27.67 -1.89 -1.14
CA SER A 216 27.21 -0.83 -2.06
C SER A 216 26.04 0.01 -1.54
N LYS A 217 25.45 -0.32 -0.38
CA LYS A 217 24.29 0.38 0.19
C LYS A 217 24.64 1.81 0.61
N VAL A 218 25.87 2.03 1.10
CA VAL A 218 26.38 3.34 1.53
C VAL A 218 26.37 4.38 0.40
N ASN A 219 26.38 3.95 -0.87
CA ASN A 219 26.37 4.86 -2.02
C ASN A 219 24.97 5.21 -2.57
N LEU A 220 23.90 4.48 -2.20
CA LEU A 220 22.56 4.72 -2.75
C LEU A 220 21.63 5.54 -1.86
N ASP A 221 21.84 5.54 -0.54
CA ASP A 221 21.13 6.50 0.33
C ASP A 221 21.43 7.93 -0.13
N ASN A 222 22.69 8.17 -0.54
CA ASN A 222 23.09 9.40 -1.22
C ASN A 222 22.47 9.57 -2.62
N LEU A 223 22.11 8.51 -3.36
CA LEU A 223 21.55 8.66 -4.71
C LEU A 223 20.08 9.09 -4.66
N PHE A 224 19.30 8.59 -3.70
CA PHE A 224 17.95 9.10 -3.46
C PHE A 224 18.04 10.56 -3.03
N ASP A 225 18.92 10.91 -2.09
CA ASP A 225 19.13 12.30 -1.70
C ASP A 225 19.63 13.18 -2.85
N ILE A 226 20.53 12.70 -3.72
CA ILE A 226 21.03 13.46 -4.87
C ILE A 226 19.94 13.67 -5.93
N VAL A 227 19.09 12.67 -6.20
CA VAL A 227 18.00 12.79 -7.18
C VAL A 227 16.90 13.71 -6.65
N PHE A 228 16.60 13.68 -5.34
CA PHE A 228 15.63 14.59 -4.73
C PHE A 228 16.19 16.00 -4.45
N GLU A 229 17.46 16.15 -4.06
CA GLU A 229 18.11 17.45 -3.84
C GLU A 229 18.39 18.21 -5.14
N LYS A 230 18.71 17.52 -6.25
CA LYS A 230 18.88 18.18 -7.55
C LYS A 230 17.60 18.90 -8.00
N ASN A 231 16.43 18.38 -7.62
CA ASN A 231 15.15 19.04 -7.87
C ASN A 231 14.93 20.25 -6.95
N LYS A 232 15.44 20.22 -5.71
CA LYS A 232 15.34 21.33 -4.76
C LYS A 232 16.28 22.50 -5.09
N LYS A 233 17.48 22.22 -5.61
CA LYS A 233 18.46 23.27 -6.00
C LYS A 233 18.13 23.96 -7.34
N LYS A 234 17.42 23.31 -8.26
CA LYS A 234 16.97 23.94 -9.52
C LYS A 234 15.75 24.84 -9.34
N ALA A 235 14.90 24.58 -8.35
CA ALA A 235 13.76 25.46 -8.02
C ALA A 235 14.21 26.81 -7.41
N ASN A 236 15.37 26.87 -6.75
CA ASN A 236 15.87 28.09 -6.10
C ASN A 236 16.82 28.94 -6.97
N GLN A 237 17.13 28.53 -8.20
CA GLN A 237 18.07 29.27 -9.07
C GLN A 237 17.40 30.13 -10.14
N GLU A 238 16.08 30.08 -10.31
CA GLU A 238 15.36 30.91 -11.29
C GLU A 238 14.57 32.08 -10.68
N GLU A 239 14.58 32.26 -9.34
CA GLU A 239 13.78 33.28 -8.67
C GLU A 239 14.60 34.22 -7.76
N VAL A 240 15.84 34.59 -8.14
CA VAL A 240 16.51 35.76 -7.52
C VAL A 240 17.43 36.46 -8.53
N VAL A 241 16.83 37.26 -9.41
CA VAL A 241 17.51 38.43 -10.00
C VAL A 241 16.60 39.63 -9.80
N THR A 242 16.71 40.26 -8.64
CA THR A 242 16.65 41.73 -8.56
C THR A 242 17.42 42.21 -7.34
N GLU A 243 18.17 43.27 -7.58
CA GLU A 243 19.23 43.87 -6.78
C GLU A 243 18.73 44.44 -5.45
N ASN A 244 19.57 44.37 -4.41
CA ASN A 244 20.17 45.58 -3.83
C ASN A 244 21.31 45.21 -2.87
N LYS A 245 22.49 45.77 -3.17
CA LYS A 245 23.68 45.85 -2.32
C LYS A 245 23.56 47.08 -1.45
N GLU A 246 23.77 46.94 -0.13
CA GLU A 246 24.43 47.97 0.69
C GLU A 246 25.30 47.31 1.77
N ASP A 247 26.37 48.03 2.10
CA ASP A 247 27.62 47.61 2.72
C ASP A 247 27.63 47.64 4.26
N THR A 248 28.24 46.60 4.89
CA THR A 248 29.12 46.60 6.10
C THR A 248 28.61 47.15 7.46
N PRO A 249 29.34 46.94 8.61
CA PRO A 249 30.39 45.98 8.96
C PRO A 249 30.14 45.17 10.27
N THR A 250 30.86 44.06 10.37
CA THR A 250 31.61 43.53 11.54
C THR A 250 31.23 44.00 12.95
N GLN A 251 30.82 43.08 13.82
CA GLN A 251 31.29 43.07 15.21
C GLN A 251 31.34 41.66 15.80
N LEU A 252 32.58 41.30 16.17
CA LEU A 252 32.99 40.13 16.94
C LEU A 252 32.53 40.32 18.39
N VAL A 253 31.87 39.32 18.97
CA VAL A 253 31.82 39.16 20.43
C VAL A 253 32.00 37.69 20.75
N ASP A 254 33.19 37.38 21.26
CA ASP A 254 33.53 36.17 21.98
C ASP A 254 32.57 35.95 23.15
N ARG A 255 32.04 34.72 23.30
CA ARG A 255 31.46 34.30 24.57
C ARG A 255 31.80 32.86 24.91
N GLU A 256 32.87 32.77 25.69
CA GLU A 256 33.18 31.83 26.77
C GLU A 256 32.44 30.48 26.81
N VAL A 257 33.25 29.45 26.60
CA VAL A 257 33.02 28.04 26.91
C VAL A 257 32.91 27.88 28.43
N ALA A 258 31.69 27.69 28.94
CA ALA A 258 31.45 27.26 30.31
C ALA A 258 31.24 25.73 30.36
N LYS A 259 32.23 25.09 30.98
CA LYS A 259 32.33 23.68 31.39
C LYS A 259 31.20 23.28 32.34
N PRO A 260 30.43 22.21 32.10
CA PRO A 260 29.55 21.67 33.13
C PRO A 260 30.31 20.75 34.07
N GLU A 261 30.27 21.16 35.33
CA GLU A 261 30.75 20.52 36.54
C GLU A 261 29.91 19.26 36.85
N GLN A 262 30.60 18.14 37.06
CA GLN A 262 29.99 16.87 37.44
C GLN A 262 29.55 16.94 38.91
N VAL A 263 28.24 17.10 39.14
CA VAL A 263 27.64 16.91 40.46
C VAL A 263 27.25 15.45 40.60
N ILE A 264 28.03 14.76 41.44
CA ILE A 264 27.80 13.41 41.94
C ILE A 264 26.50 13.43 42.76
N SER A 265 25.46 12.75 42.28
CA SER A 265 24.23 12.53 43.06
C SER A 265 24.33 11.22 43.81
N GLU A 266 24.10 11.33 45.11
CA GLU A 266 24.21 10.31 46.14
C GLU A 266 23.25 9.12 45.92
N ASN A 267 23.78 7.92 46.15
CA ASN A 267 23.03 6.68 46.21
C ASN A 267 22.08 6.71 47.42
N LYS A 268 20.79 6.88 47.18
CA LYS A 268 19.75 6.69 48.20
C LYS A 268 19.42 5.20 48.30
N THR A 269 19.96 4.60 49.35
CA THR A 269 19.66 3.28 49.89
C THR A 269 18.15 3.13 50.14
N VAL A 270 17.49 2.21 49.45
CA VAL A 270 16.14 1.75 49.81
C VAL A 270 16.27 0.34 50.38
N ASN A 271 16.50 0.28 51.69
CA ASN A 271 16.24 -0.93 52.46
C ASN A 271 14.73 -1.03 52.64
N ASN A 272 14.09 -1.94 51.91
CA ASN A 272 12.81 -2.48 52.32
C ASN A 272 12.78 -3.98 51.97
N VAL A 273 13.56 -4.75 52.73
CA VAL A 273 13.48 -6.20 52.75
C VAL A 273 12.22 -6.55 53.54
N LEU A 274 11.11 -6.78 52.82
CA LEU A 274 9.99 -7.52 53.39
C LEU A 274 10.52 -8.91 53.77
N ALA A 275 10.57 -9.19 55.07
CA ALA A 275 10.79 -10.51 55.60
C ALA A 275 9.65 -11.42 55.11
N MET A 276 9.90 -12.21 54.08
CA MET A 276 9.01 -13.30 53.69
C MET A 276 9.23 -14.45 54.67
N ASP A 277 8.17 -14.77 55.41
CA ASP A 277 8.12 -15.87 56.36
C ASP A 277 8.02 -17.20 55.58
N PHE A 278 9.16 -17.89 55.45
CA PHE A 278 9.30 -19.18 54.76
C PHE A 278 8.86 -20.40 55.61
N SER A 279 8.21 -20.20 56.75
CA SER A 279 7.87 -21.29 57.69
C SER A 279 6.65 -22.13 57.30
N LYS A 280 5.94 -21.82 56.21
CA LYS A 280 4.78 -22.59 55.75
C LYS A 280 5.19 -23.55 54.61
N PRO A 281 5.03 -24.88 54.78
CA PRO A 281 5.29 -25.82 53.70
C PRO A 281 4.34 -25.50 52.53
N PHE A 282 4.93 -25.26 51.35
CA PHE A 282 4.20 -25.04 50.11
C PHE A 282 3.28 -26.23 49.85
N SER A 283 1.98 -26.05 50.11
CA SER A 283 0.95 -26.95 49.62
C SER A 283 0.91 -26.81 48.11
N HIS A 284 1.49 -27.77 47.38
CA HIS A 284 1.32 -27.92 45.94
C HIS A 284 -0.13 -28.35 45.63
N SER A 285 -1.11 -27.51 45.97
CA SER A 285 -2.41 -27.57 45.30
C SER A 285 -2.20 -26.94 43.94
N ILE A 286 -2.15 -27.75 42.90
CA ILE A 286 -2.22 -27.32 41.51
C ILE A 286 -3.44 -26.37 41.45
N PRO A 287 -3.27 -25.08 41.16
CA PRO A 287 -4.41 -24.18 41.07
C PRO A 287 -5.30 -24.76 39.97
N SER A 288 -6.51 -25.21 40.32
CA SER A 288 -7.49 -25.57 39.32
C SER A 288 -7.64 -24.35 38.44
N SER A 289 -7.28 -24.46 37.16
CA SER A 289 -7.47 -23.39 36.20
C SER A 289 -8.96 -23.12 36.12
N VAL A 290 -9.43 -22.15 36.90
CA VAL A 290 -10.74 -21.57 36.69
C VAL A 290 -10.62 -20.90 35.33
N VAL A 291 -11.11 -21.58 34.30
CA VAL A 291 -11.33 -21.00 32.98
C VAL A 291 -12.43 -19.96 33.21
N GLN A 292 -12.02 -18.75 33.59
CA GLN A 292 -12.90 -17.59 33.55
C GLN A 292 -13.17 -17.35 32.08
N ASP A 293 -14.41 -17.60 31.69
CA ASP A 293 -14.89 -17.21 30.37
C ASP A 293 -14.72 -15.70 30.25
N VAL A 294 -13.82 -15.26 29.37
CA VAL A 294 -13.55 -13.85 29.13
C VAL A 294 -14.69 -13.36 28.27
N THR A 295 -15.81 -13.02 28.91
CA THR A 295 -16.89 -12.29 28.26
C THR A 295 -16.28 -11.00 27.73
N SER A 296 -16.23 -10.86 26.41
CA SER A 296 -15.77 -9.62 25.79
C SER A 296 -16.63 -8.48 26.35
N PRO A 297 -16.04 -7.35 26.79
CA PRO A 297 -16.82 -6.23 27.30
C PRO A 297 -17.89 -5.88 26.27
N GLU A 298 -19.17 -5.95 26.66
CA GLU A 298 -20.32 -5.73 25.76
C GLU A 298 -20.29 -4.36 25.08
N ASP A 299 -19.50 -3.42 25.63
CA ASP A 299 -19.36 -2.04 25.14
C ASP A 299 -18.24 -1.83 24.11
N LEU A 300 -17.43 -2.84 23.80
CA LEU A 300 -16.44 -2.78 22.73
C LEU A 300 -17.01 -3.46 21.48
N GLU A 301 -18.08 -2.89 20.93
CA GLU A 301 -18.43 -3.18 19.54
C GLU A 301 -17.17 -2.92 18.71
N ASN A 302 -16.62 -3.97 18.09
CA ASN A 302 -15.49 -3.89 17.18
C ASN A 302 -15.91 -3.13 15.93
N LYS A 303 -16.13 -1.83 16.07
CA LYS A 303 -16.46 -0.95 14.98
C LYS A 303 -15.19 -0.82 14.17
N THR A 304 -15.22 -1.41 12.98
CA THR A 304 -14.21 -1.19 11.96
C THR A 304 -14.18 0.32 11.69
N THR A 305 -13.24 1.01 12.32
CA THR A 305 -13.10 2.46 12.17
C THR A 305 -12.25 2.74 10.95
N GLY A 306 -12.74 3.64 10.09
CA GLY A 306 -11.97 4.08 8.92
C GLY A 306 -10.77 4.96 9.33
N PRO A 307 -9.82 5.23 8.43
CA PRO A 307 -8.66 6.09 8.73
C PRO A 307 -9.04 7.47 9.28
N GLN A 308 -10.12 8.07 8.77
CA GLN A 308 -10.67 9.33 9.27
C GLN A 308 -11.18 9.23 10.70
N GLU A 309 -11.87 8.14 11.04
CA GLU A 309 -12.42 7.90 12.38
C GLU A 309 -11.31 7.54 13.38
N GLU A 310 -10.32 6.75 12.95
CA GLU A 310 -9.11 6.41 13.74
C GLU A 310 -8.39 7.69 14.18
N ILE A 311 -8.12 8.60 13.24
CA ILE A 311 -7.38 9.83 13.54
C ILE A 311 -8.22 10.85 14.30
N ALA A 312 -9.54 10.88 14.08
CA ALA A 312 -10.46 11.73 14.85
C ALA A 312 -10.58 11.28 16.31
N GLY A 313 -10.50 9.97 16.58
CA GLY A 313 -10.47 9.40 17.93
C GLY A 313 -9.10 9.48 18.62
N PHE A 314 -8.07 9.98 17.95
CA PHE A 314 -6.68 9.88 18.41
C PHE A 314 -6.44 10.65 19.72
N SER A 315 -6.04 9.93 20.77
CA SER A 315 -5.87 10.46 22.13
C SER A 315 -4.40 10.65 22.52
N LEU A 316 -4.17 11.33 23.65
CA LEU A 316 -2.83 11.46 24.25
C LEU A 316 -2.23 10.10 24.64
N VAL A 317 -3.08 9.16 25.08
CA VAL A 317 -2.64 7.81 25.43
C VAL A 317 -2.12 7.09 24.18
N ASP A 318 -2.81 7.24 23.05
CA ASP A 318 -2.40 6.62 21.79
C ASP A 318 -1.09 7.23 21.28
N TYR A 319 -0.92 8.55 21.41
CA TYR A 319 0.34 9.22 21.09
C TYR A 319 1.52 8.69 21.91
N ARG A 320 1.34 8.50 23.21
CA ARG A 320 2.36 7.93 24.12
C ARG A 320 2.62 6.44 23.88
N ARG A 321 1.66 5.72 23.29
CA ARG A 321 1.81 4.30 22.92
C ARG A 321 2.66 4.11 21.66
N LEU A 322 2.73 5.10 20.76
CA LEU A 322 3.53 5.00 19.54
C LEU A 322 5.02 4.79 19.83
N ALA A 323 5.59 5.62 20.71
CA ALA A 323 6.97 5.53 21.15
C ALA A 323 7.17 6.19 22.52
N LYS A 324 8.31 5.90 23.16
CA LYS A 324 8.71 6.56 24.42
C LYS A 324 9.21 7.98 24.22
N ASP A 325 9.79 8.27 23.05
CA ASP A 325 10.33 9.59 22.69
C ASP A 325 9.28 10.39 21.90
N PRO A 326 8.85 11.57 22.37
CA PRO A 326 7.84 12.39 21.70
C PRO A 326 8.18 12.75 20.25
N LYS A 327 9.47 12.97 19.94
CA LYS A 327 9.89 13.26 18.56
C LYS A 327 9.66 12.08 17.64
N LYS A 328 9.96 10.87 18.11
CA LYS A 328 9.70 9.64 17.36
C LYS A 328 8.20 9.38 17.20
N CYS A 329 7.39 9.69 18.23
CA CYS A 329 5.93 9.65 18.10
C CYS A 329 5.44 10.57 16.97
N ALA A 330 5.98 11.78 16.91
CA ALA A 330 5.67 12.74 15.85
C ALA A 330 6.03 12.22 14.46
N ASP A 331 7.22 11.66 14.28
CA ASP A 331 7.66 11.09 13.01
C ASP A 331 6.80 9.89 12.58
N MET A 332 6.40 9.02 13.53
CA MET A 332 5.51 7.89 13.27
C MET A 332 4.10 8.35 12.86
N LEU A 333 3.57 9.35 13.56
CA LEU A 333 2.27 9.93 13.24
C LEU A 333 2.31 10.61 11.86
N PHE A 334 3.34 11.40 11.57
CA PHE A 334 3.54 12.02 10.27
C PHE A 334 3.69 10.98 9.14
N SER A 335 4.40 9.88 9.40
CA SER A 335 4.55 8.79 8.43
C SER A 335 3.21 8.14 8.07
N LYS A 336 2.26 8.05 9.02
CA LYS A 336 0.88 7.59 8.73
C LYS A 336 0.18 8.52 7.72
N PHE A 337 0.25 9.84 7.92
CA PHE A 337 -0.32 10.81 6.98
C PHE A 337 0.33 10.75 5.60
N VAL A 338 1.65 10.57 5.52
CA VAL A 338 2.35 10.40 4.25
C VAL A 338 1.89 9.13 3.54
N GLY A 339 1.66 8.04 4.28
CA GLY A 339 1.06 6.81 3.75
C GLY A 339 -0.32 7.06 3.15
N TRP A 340 -1.23 7.67 3.90
CA TRP A 340 -2.58 7.99 3.40
C TRP A 340 -2.55 8.93 2.19
N LYS A 341 -1.63 9.90 2.16
CA LYS A 341 -1.43 10.79 1.01
C LYS A 341 -0.95 10.03 -0.23
N ALA A 342 -0.10 9.03 -0.05
CA ALA A 342 0.38 8.18 -1.14
C ALA A 342 -0.72 7.25 -1.68
N ASP A 343 -1.60 6.76 -0.80
CA ASP A 343 -2.71 5.89 -1.17
C ASP A 343 -3.83 6.67 -1.89
N SER A 344 -4.27 7.81 -1.33
CA SER A 344 -5.28 8.67 -1.93
C SER A 344 -5.21 10.09 -1.36
N PHE A 345 -5.13 11.08 -2.24
CA PHE A 345 -5.12 12.48 -1.83
C PHE A 345 -6.43 12.92 -1.17
N LEU A 346 -7.59 12.39 -1.61
CA LEU A 346 -8.89 12.70 -0.98
C LEU A 346 -8.95 12.15 0.45
N LEU A 347 -8.50 10.89 0.64
CA LEU A 347 -8.41 10.28 1.96
C LEU A 347 -7.49 11.07 2.91
N TYR A 348 -6.40 11.61 2.36
CA TYR A 348 -5.52 12.50 3.12
C TYR A 348 -6.23 13.79 3.58
N LEU A 349 -7.06 14.41 2.74
CA LEU A 349 -7.84 15.58 3.15
C LEU A 349 -8.85 15.23 4.25
N ASP A 350 -9.58 14.13 4.10
CA ASP A 350 -10.57 13.68 5.09
C ASP A 350 -9.92 13.35 6.43
N THR A 351 -8.77 12.66 6.40
CA THR A 351 -7.99 12.35 7.62
C THR A 351 -7.38 13.59 8.24
N LEU A 352 -6.99 14.60 7.45
CA LEU A 352 -6.50 15.88 7.97
C LEU A 352 -7.61 16.65 8.69
N ASP A 353 -8.84 16.61 8.19
CA ASP A 353 -9.99 17.19 8.89
C ASP A 353 -10.36 16.39 10.15
N GLY A 354 -10.26 15.06 10.11
CA GLY A 354 -10.35 14.20 11.31
C GLY A 354 -9.31 14.58 12.37
N TRP A 355 -8.07 14.80 11.96
CA TRP A 355 -6.97 15.22 12.84
C TRP A 355 -7.23 16.56 13.51
N LYS A 356 -7.74 17.55 12.78
CA LYS A 356 -8.14 18.84 13.35
C LYS A 356 -9.17 18.66 14.47
N GLY A 357 -10.08 17.69 14.31
CA GLY A 357 -11.11 17.32 15.28
C GLY A 357 -10.63 16.45 16.45
N SER A 358 -9.42 15.91 16.39
CA SER A 358 -8.89 14.96 17.38
C SER A 358 -8.74 15.57 18.77
N PHE A 359 -8.88 14.75 19.81
CA PHE A 359 -8.72 15.19 21.20
C PHE A 359 -7.30 15.74 21.44
N LEU A 360 -6.29 15.06 20.90
CA LEU A 360 -4.91 15.49 21.03
C LEU A 360 -4.64 16.86 20.39
N ASN A 361 -5.13 17.09 19.17
CA ASN A 361 -4.94 18.38 18.50
C ASN A 361 -5.71 19.50 19.20
N LYS A 362 -6.93 19.22 19.70
CA LYS A 362 -7.69 20.18 20.52
C LYS A 362 -6.91 20.59 21.77
N MET A 363 -6.34 19.64 22.52
CA MET A 363 -5.51 19.95 23.69
C MET A 363 -4.32 20.87 23.33
N TYR A 364 -3.67 20.61 22.20
CA TYR A 364 -2.58 21.45 21.68
C TYR A 364 -3.06 22.89 21.38
N VAL A 365 -4.16 23.03 20.65
CA VAL A 365 -4.74 24.34 20.30
C VAL A 365 -5.20 25.08 21.56
N ASP A 366 -5.93 24.42 22.45
CA ASP A 366 -6.45 24.99 23.69
C ASP A 366 -5.33 25.51 24.59
N THR A 367 -4.22 24.76 24.69
CA THR A 367 -3.04 25.19 25.44
C THR A 367 -2.43 26.47 24.85
N THR A 368 -2.39 26.56 23.52
CA THR A 368 -1.85 27.72 22.82
C THR A 368 -2.75 28.94 23.02
N VAL A 369 -4.07 28.76 22.89
CA VAL A 369 -5.08 29.80 23.14
C VAL A 369 -5.03 30.27 24.59
N GLU A 370 -4.90 29.35 25.55
CA GLU A 370 -4.78 29.68 26.97
C GLU A 370 -3.52 30.50 27.28
N ALA A 371 -2.38 30.13 26.68
CA ALA A 371 -1.13 30.87 26.81
C ALA A 371 -1.27 32.31 26.28
N ILE A 372 -1.90 32.47 25.11
CA ILE A 372 -2.17 33.79 24.52
C ILE A 372 -3.09 34.62 25.41
N ASN A 373 -4.22 34.05 25.86
CA ASN A 373 -5.21 34.76 26.67
C ASN A 373 -4.66 35.20 28.03
N LYS A 374 -3.84 34.37 28.66
CA LYS A 374 -3.20 34.67 29.95
C LYS A 374 -1.94 35.52 29.82
N LYS A 375 -1.46 35.78 28.59
CA LYS A 375 -0.17 36.42 28.30
C LYS A 375 1.00 35.71 28.99
N MET A 376 0.94 34.38 29.05
CA MET A 376 1.97 33.53 29.66
C MET A 376 2.64 32.69 28.57
N THR A 377 3.84 32.20 28.86
CA THR A 377 4.51 31.25 27.96
C THR A 377 3.84 29.87 28.04
N VAL A 378 3.82 29.11 26.95
CA VAL A 378 3.25 27.74 26.93
C VAL A 378 3.88 26.87 28.02
N LYS A 379 5.19 26.99 28.24
CA LYS A 379 5.91 26.29 29.31
C LYS A 379 5.31 26.54 30.70
N GLN A 380 4.95 27.80 31.00
CA GLN A 380 4.32 28.14 32.29
C GLN A 380 2.90 27.58 32.39
N VAL A 381 2.12 27.63 31.30
CA VAL A 381 0.77 27.04 31.29
C VAL A 381 0.84 25.54 31.56
N LEU A 382 1.75 24.83 30.89
CA LEU A 382 1.93 23.39 31.08
C LEU A 382 2.45 23.01 32.47
N GLN A 383 3.25 23.86 33.12
CA GLN A 383 3.70 23.64 34.50
C GLN A 383 2.56 23.68 35.52
N THR A 384 1.45 24.37 35.21
CA THR A 384 0.27 24.40 36.10
C THR A 384 -0.61 23.16 35.97
N LYS A 385 -0.42 22.36 34.92
CA LYS A 385 -1.25 21.19 34.60
C LYS A 385 -0.54 19.89 34.98
N ASP A 386 -1.34 18.87 35.26
CA ASP A 386 -0.82 17.55 35.61
C ASP A 386 -0.23 16.84 34.37
N PRO A 387 1.07 16.46 34.38
CA PRO A 387 1.70 15.78 33.24
C PRO A 387 1.10 14.41 32.92
N ALA A 388 0.40 13.77 33.87
CA ALA A 388 -0.22 12.47 33.62
C ALA A 388 -1.40 12.58 32.64
N ASN A 389 -2.26 13.58 32.85
CA ASN A 389 -3.48 13.78 32.07
C ASN A 389 -3.33 14.82 30.96
N PHE A 390 -2.25 15.58 30.95
CA PHE A 390 -2.02 16.67 30.02
C PHE A 390 -0.72 16.50 29.22
N ILE A 391 -0.64 17.20 28.08
CA ILE A 391 0.55 17.18 27.23
C ILE A 391 1.76 17.79 27.96
N THR A 392 2.92 17.17 27.82
CA THR A 392 4.18 17.69 28.32
C THR A 392 4.78 18.70 27.33
N LEU A 393 5.79 19.47 27.77
CA LEU A 393 6.44 20.45 26.90
C LEU A 393 7.08 19.79 25.67
N ALA A 394 7.74 18.64 25.85
CA ALA A 394 8.38 17.91 24.76
C ALA A 394 7.34 17.36 23.75
N GLU A 395 6.19 16.91 24.23
CA GLU A 395 5.07 16.48 23.38
C GLU A 395 4.42 17.66 22.65
N TYR A 396 4.32 18.83 23.30
CA TYR A 396 3.82 20.04 22.65
C TYR A 396 4.74 20.46 21.49
N GLU A 397 6.06 20.52 21.73
CA GLU A 397 7.05 20.87 20.70
C GLU A 397 6.99 19.89 19.51
N SER A 398 6.89 18.59 19.77
CA SER A 398 6.78 17.59 18.70
C SER A 398 5.46 17.69 17.93
N LEU A 399 4.36 18.11 18.56
CA LEU A 399 3.09 18.38 17.87
C LEU A 399 3.15 19.65 16.99
N VAL A 400 3.88 20.68 17.43
CA VAL A 400 4.15 21.88 16.60
C VAL A 400 4.87 21.47 15.31
N ASP A 401 5.89 20.62 15.42
CA ASP A 401 6.65 20.14 14.27
C ASP A 401 5.76 19.41 13.26
N ILE A 402 4.85 18.55 13.72
CA ILE A 402 3.89 17.85 12.84
C ILE A 402 2.95 18.84 12.16
N ASN A 403 2.31 19.71 12.94
CA ASN A 403 1.32 20.65 12.42
C ASN A 403 1.96 21.62 11.41
N SER A 404 3.22 22.01 11.59
CA SER A 404 3.95 22.81 10.60
C SER A 404 4.14 22.08 9.26
N LYS A 405 4.32 20.75 9.28
CA LYS A 405 4.50 19.93 8.08
C LYS A 405 3.17 19.60 7.38
N LEU A 406 2.05 19.56 8.11
CA LEU A 406 0.73 19.24 7.57
C LEU A 406 0.01 20.44 6.92
N VAL A 407 0.38 21.67 7.28
CA VAL A 407 -0.26 22.92 6.82
C VAL A 407 0.26 23.42 5.46
N VAL A 408 1.07 22.61 4.75
CA VAL A 408 1.53 22.89 3.37
C VAL A 408 0.43 22.60 2.36
#